data_AF-A0A173DTA3-F1
#
_entry.id   AF-A0A173DTA3-F1
#
_cell.length_a   1.000
_cell.length_b   1.000
_cell.length_c   1.000
_cell.angle_alpha   90.00
_cell.angle_beta   90.00
_cell.angle_gamma   90.00
#
_symmetry.space_group_name_H-M   'P 1'
#
loop_
_entity.id
_entity.type
_entity.pdbx_description
1 polymer ?
#
loop_
_entity_poly.entity_id
_entity_poly.type
_entity_poly.pdbx_seq_one_letter_code
_entity_poly.pdbx_strand_id
1 'polypeptide(L)'
;LPNIMHPVAKLSTALAAALMLSGCMPGEIRPTIGQQMETGDQRFGDLVFRQLAPNVWQHTSYLDMPGFGAVASNGLIVRDGGRVLVVDTAWTDDQTAQILNWIKQEINLPVALAVVTHAHQDKMGGMDALHAAGIATYANALSNQLAPQEGMVAAQHSLT
;
A
#
# COMPACT_ATOMS: atom_id res chain seq x y z
N LEU A 1 -23.55 -35.65 -66.44
CA LEU A 1 -23.01 -35.99 -65.10
C LEU A 1 -23.85 -35.25 -64.06
N PRO A 2 -24.44 -35.94 -63.08
CA PRO A 2 -25.59 -35.45 -62.31
C PRO A 2 -25.20 -34.81 -60.97
N ASN A 3 -26.04 -33.93 -60.44
CA ASN A 3 -26.10 -33.55 -59.03
C ASN A 3 -27.57 -33.14 -58.76
N ILE A 4 -28.44 -33.95 -58.14
CA ILE A 4 -28.52 -34.39 -56.73
C ILE A 4 -28.95 -33.27 -55.76
N MET A 5 -30.21 -33.43 -55.32
CA MET A 5 -30.82 -33.19 -53.99
C MET A 5 -31.20 -31.79 -53.48
N HIS A 6 -32.53 -31.61 -53.45
CA HIS A 6 -33.46 -31.30 -52.34
C HIS A 6 -33.43 -29.96 -51.54
N PRO A 7 -34.62 -29.47 -51.14
CA PRO A 7 -34.80 -28.20 -50.45
C PRO A 7 -34.73 -28.38 -48.93
N VAL A 8 -34.30 -27.34 -48.21
CA VAL A 8 -34.40 -27.29 -46.75
C VAL A 8 -35.32 -26.15 -46.33
N ALA A 9 -36.35 -26.53 -45.57
CA ALA A 9 -37.41 -25.70 -45.05
C ALA A 9 -36.89 -24.62 -44.09
N LYS A 10 -37.49 -23.43 -44.16
CA LYS A 10 -37.37 -22.38 -43.15
C LYS A 10 -38.36 -22.66 -42.02
N LEU A 11 -37.88 -22.92 -40.82
CA LEU A 11 -38.69 -22.79 -39.61
C LEU A 11 -37.76 -22.35 -38.46
N SER A 12 -37.73 -21.05 -38.19
CA SER A 12 -37.03 -20.48 -37.05
C SER A 12 -38.08 -20.03 -36.05
N THR A 13 -38.21 -20.81 -34.98
CA THR A 13 -39.00 -20.53 -33.77
C THR A 13 -38.40 -19.33 -33.05
N ALA A 14 -39.18 -18.27 -32.87
CA ALA A 14 -38.83 -17.15 -32.01
C ALA A 14 -39.90 -17.01 -30.92
N LEU A 15 -39.54 -17.30 -29.67
CA LEU A 15 -40.05 -16.56 -28.51
C LEU A 15 -39.19 -16.86 -27.28
N ALA A 16 -38.21 -16.00 -27.01
CA ALA A 16 -37.53 -15.95 -25.72
C ALA A 16 -38.35 -15.08 -24.77
N ALA A 17 -38.93 -15.68 -23.73
CA ALA A 17 -39.56 -14.95 -22.64
C ALA A 17 -38.48 -14.50 -21.64
N ALA A 18 -38.13 -13.22 -21.64
CA ALA A 18 -37.24 -12.62 -20.66
C ALA A 18 -38.03 -12.29 -19.38
N LEU A 19 -37.82 -13.05 -18.30
CA LEU A 19 -38.25 -12.66 -16.96
C LEU A 19 -37.27 -11.60 -16.42
N MET A 20 -37.71 -10.36 -16.36
CA MET A 20 -37.03 -9.26 -15.67
C MET A 20 -37.30 -9.37 -14.17
N LEU A 21 -36.37 -9.97 -13.42
CA LEU A 21 -36.32 -9.87 -11.97
C LEU A 21 -35.44 -8.67 -11.59
N SER A 22 -36.07 -7.52 -11.34
CA SER A 22 -35.42 -6.38 -10.68
C SER A 22 -35.19 -6.72 -9.21
N GLY A 23 -34.07 -7.38 -8.91
CA GLY A 23 -33.56 -7.52 -7.55
C GLY A 23 -32.85 -6.23 -7.12
N CYS A 24 -33.33 -5.59 -6.06
CA CYS A 24 -32.61 -4.53 -5.37
C CYS A 24 -31.22 -5.05 -4.95
N MET A 25 -30.16 -4.51 -5.53
CA MET A 25 -28.78 -4.74 -5.06
C MET A 25 -28.62 -3.96 -3.75
N PRO A 26 -28.41 -4.61 -2.59
CA PRO A 26 -28.04 -3.91 -1.37
C PRO A 26 -26.75 -3.15 -1.64
N GLY A 27 -26.69 -1.85 -1.33
CA GLY A 27 -25.46 -1.09 -1.45
C GLY A 27 -24.37 -1.75 -0.61
N GLU A 28 -23.22 -2.06 -1.22
CA GLU A 28 -22.07 -2.61 -0.51
C GLU A 28 -21.68 -1.63 0.62
N ILE A 29 -21.95 -2.01 1.87
CA ILE A 29 -21.41 -1.29 3.02
C ILE A 29 -19.92 -1.63 3.06
N ARG A 30 -19.10 -0.76 2.47
CA ARG A 30 -17.63 -0.86 2.56
C ARG A 30 -17.20 -0.37 3.94
N PRO A 31 -16.68 -1.25 4.83
CA PRO A 31 -16.22 -0.84 6.14
C PRO A 31 -15.10 0.21 6.00
N THR A 32 -15.05 1.16 6.93
CA THR A 32 -13.91 2.08 7.00
C THR A 32 -12.64 1.32 7.36
N ILE A 33 -11.46 1.84 7.02
CA ILE A 33 -10.18 1.24 7.44
C ILE A 33 -10.12 1.03 8.96
N GLY A 34 -10.73 1.95 9.73
CA GLY A 34 -10.91 1.83 11.18
C GLY A 34 -11.62 0.54 11.59
N GLN A 35 -12.72 0.23 10.89
CA GLN A 35 -13.54 -0.95 11.16
C GLN A 35 -12.93 -2.23 10.57
N GLN A 36 -12.20 -2.15 9.47
CA GLN A 36 -11.48 -3.30 8.92
C GLN A 36 -10.36 -3.75 9.88
N MET A 37 -9.63 -2.79 10.47
CA MET A 37 -8.49 -3.09 11.34
C MET A 37 -8.85 -3.34 12.81
N GLU A 38 -10.09 -3.05 13.23
CA GLU A 38 -10.61 -3.56 14.51
C GLU A 38 -10.65 -5.09 14.57
N THR A 39 -10.61 -5.77 13.42
CA THR A 39 -10.62 -7.24 13.35
C THR A 39 -9.23 -7.89 13.38
N GLY A 40 -8.15 -7.10 13.40
CA GLY A 40 -6.77 -7.56 13.55
C GLY A 40 -5.78 -6.89 12.61
N ASP A 41 -4.53 -7.38 12.63
CA ASP A 41 -3.45 -6.89 11.78
C ASP A 41 -3.71 -7.23 10.30
N GLN A 42 -3.46 -6.27 9.41
CA GLN A 42 -3.54 -6.48 7.97
C GLN A 42 -2.17 -6.86 7.41
N ARG A 43 -2.10 -7.94 6.64
CA ARG A 43 -0.91 -8.27 5.83
C ARG A 43 -1.06 -7.68 4.44
N PHE A 44 -0.01 -7.08 3.92
CA PHE A 44 0.04 -6.56 2.56
C PHE A 44 1.45 -6.75 2.00
N GLY A 45 1.57 -7.63 1.00
CA GLY A 45 2.87 -8.17 0.58
C GLY A 45 3.60 -8.80 1.77
N ASP A 46 4.86 -8.40 1.97
CA ASP A 46 5.72 -8.91 3.05
C ASP A 46 5.64 -8.06 4.34
N LEU A 47 4.71 -7.11 4.40
CA LEU A 47 4.56 -6.17 5.52
C LEU A 47 3.30 -6.45 6.32
N VAL A 48 3.31 -5.98 7.57
CA VAL A 48 2.17 -6.02 8.49
C VAL A 48 1.79 -4.60 8.90
N PHE A 49 0.49 -4.31 8.91
CA PHE A 49 -0.07 -3.04 9.31
C PHE A 49 -1.04 -3.25 10.47
N ARG A 50 -0.83 -2.51 11.57
CA ARG A 50 -1.68 -2.56 12.76
C ARG A 50 -2.20 -1.16 13.07
N GLN A 51 -3.50 -1.02 13.27
CA GLN A 51 -4.04 0.23 13.77
C GLN A 51 -3.80 0.33 15.27
N LEU A 52 -3.20 1.44 15.71
CA LEU A 52 -2.90 1.69 17.12
C LEU A 52 -3.93 2.62 17.76
N ALA A 53 -4.48 3.54 16.98
CA ALA A 53 -5.51 4.49 17.39
C ALA A 53 -6.30 4.95 16.16
N PRO A 54 -7.43 5.65 16.32
CA PRO A 54 -8.00 6.42 15.21
C PRO A 54 -6.91 7.28 14.55
N ASN A 55 -6.75 7.12 13.23
CA ASN A 55 -5.76 7.85 12.41
C ASN A 55 -4.27 7.48 12.60
N VAL A 56 -3.93 6.45 13.37
CA VAL A 56 -2.53 6.04 13.59
C VAL A 56 -2.37 4.55 13.36
N TRP A 57 -1.43 4.21 12.48
CA TRP A 57 -1.07 2.83 12.16
C TRP A 57 0.42 2.60 12.34
N GLN A 58 0.79 1.41 12.79
CA GLN A 58 2.14 0.88 12.70
C GLN A 58 2.31 0.18 11.34
N HIS A 59 3.42 0.44 10.66
CA HIS A 59 3.92 -0.45 9.61
C HIS A 59 5.07 -1.29 10.19
N THR A 60 5.12 -2.57 9.84
CA THR A 60 6.15 -3.51 10.27
C THR A 60 6.73 -4.21 9.04
N SER A 61 8.05 -4.09 8.87
CA SER A 61 8.83 -4.73 7.81
C SER A 61 9.91 -5.63 8.41
N TYR A 62 10.42 -6.57 7.61
CA TYR A 62 11.35 -7.60 8.07
C TYR A 62 12.59 -7.64 7.18
N LEU A 63 13.75 -7.86 7.80
CA LEU A 63 14.99 -8.21 7.10
C LEU A 63 15.52 -9.53 7.64
N ASP A 64 15.77 -10.49 6.76
CA ASP A 64 16.42 -11.74 7.12
C ASP A 64 17.91 -11.50 7.34
N MET A 65 18.35 -11.63 8.59
CA MET A 65 19.76 -11.54 8.96
C MET A 65 20.34 -12.93 9.27
N PRO A 66 21.38 -13.39 8.55
CA PRO A 66 22.03 -14.66 8.83
C PRO A 66 22.44 -14.78 10.31
N GLY A 67 21.97 -15.84 10.97
CA GLY A 67 22.23 -16.11 12.39
C GLY A 67 21.23 -15.50 13.37
N PHE A 68 20.39 -14.54 12.95
CA PHE A 68 19.39 -13.88 13.80
C PHE A 68 17.94 -14.14 13.33
N GLY A 69 17.76 -14.55 12.07
CA GLY A 69 16.44 -14.71 11.46
C GLY A 69 15.85 -13.38 11.01
N ALA A 70 14.53 -13.35 10.82
CA ALA A 70 13.80 -12.16 10.38
C ALA A 70 13.71 -11.13 11.53
N VAL A 71 14.37 -9.98 11.35
CA VAL A 71 14.32 -8.88 12.32
C VAL A 71 13.27 -7.86 11.91
N ALA A 72 12.32 -7.62 12.82
CA ALA A 72 11.23 -6.68 12.62
C ALA A 72 11.71 -5.23 12.84
N SER A 73 11.27 -4.34 11.96
CA SER A 73 11.38 -2.88 12.13
C SER A 73 10.00 -2.27 12.05
N ASN A 74 9.68 -1.38 13.00
CA ASN A 74 8.43 -0.66 13.05
C ASN A 74 8.63 0.82 12.73
N GLY A 75 7.68 1.40 12.02
CA GLY A 75 7.46 2.84 11.91
C GLY A 75 5.96 3.16 11.97
N LEU A 76 5.60 4.41 11.68
CA LEU A 76 4.21 4.88 11.79
C LEU A 76 3.67 5.48 10.51
N ILE A 77 2.36 5.42 10.36
CA ILE A 77 1.56 6.13 9.38
C ILE A 77 0.51 6.91 10.18
N VAL A 78 0.41 8.22 9.93
CA VAL A 78 -0.50 9.12 10.63
C VAL A 78 -1.37 9.84 9.62
N ARG A 79 -2.69 9.70 9.72
CA ARG A 79 -3.63 10.51 8.96
C ARG A 79 -3.89 11.81 9.72
N ASP A 80 -3.64 12.93 9.06
CA ASP A 80 -3.91 14.27 9.59
C ASP A 80 -4.78 15.04 8.61
N GLY A 81 -6.09 15.09 8.89
CA GLY A 81 -7.07 15.66 7.96
C GLY A 81 -7.01 15.00 6.58
N GLY A 82 -6.72 15.78 5.54
CA GLY A 82 -6.65 15.35 4.14
C GLY A 82 -5.28 14.86 3.67
N ARG A 83 -4.34 14.56 4.58
CA ARG A 83 -2.98 14.12 4.26
C ARG A 83 -2.51 12.99 5.16
N VAL A 84 -1.44 12.33 4.74
CA VAL A 84 -0.74 11.28 5.50
C VAL A 84 0.70 11.73 5.80
N LEU A 85 1.17 11.40 7.00
CA LEU A 85 2.55 11.55 7.43
C LEU A 85 3.12 10.16 7.69
N VAL A 86 4.38 9.94 7.31
CA VAL A 86 5.09 8.69 7.57
C VAL A 86 6.22 8.94 8.58
N VAL A 87 6.39 8.03 9.53
CA VAL A 87 7.56 7.98 10.42
C VAL A 87 8.33 6.70 10.08
N ASP A 88 9.60 6.88 9.73
CA ASP A 88 10.55 5.86 9.28
C ASP A 88 10.18 5.14 7.96
N THR A 89 11.20 4.74 7.21
CA THR A 89 11.04 3.84 6.05
C THR A 89 10.91 2.38 6.51
N ALA A 90 10.74 1.45 5.55
CA ALA A 90 11.08 0.05 5.77
C ALA A 90 12.60 -0.19 5.59
N TRP A 91 13.04 -1.45 5.67
CA TRP A 91 14.45 -1.82 5.45
C TRP A 91 14.96 -1.58 4.02
N THR A 92 14.05 -1.56 3.04
CA THR A 92 14.40 -1.42 1.62
C THR A 92 13.44 -0.49 0.89
N ASP A 93 13.84 -0.02 -0.29
CA ASP A 93 12.99 0.74 -1.20
C ASP A 93 11.74 -0.04 -1.62
N ASP A 94 11.88 -1.33 -1.97
CA ASP A 94 10.74 -2.17 -2.38
C ASP A 94 9.71 -2.32 -1.25
N GLN A 95 10.15 -2.51 -0.02
CA GLN A 95 9.26 -2.57 1.13
C GLN A 95 8.63 -1.21 1.43
N THR A 96 9.37 -0.12 1.23
CA THR A 96 8.84 1.24 1.42
C THR A 96 7.82 1.60 0.33
N ALA A 97 8.03 1.15 -0.90
CA ALA A 97 7.03 1.26 -1.96
C ALA A 97 5.75 0.47 -1.63
N GLN A 98 5.87 -0.70 -0.97
CA GLN A 98 4.71 -1.44 -0.46
C GLN A 98 3.94 -0.66 0.61
N ILE A 99 4.62 0.07 1.51
CA ILE A 99 3.97 0.99 2.46
C ILE A 99 3.16 2.05 1.70
N LEU A 100 3.75 2.68 0.68
CA LEU A 100 3.06 3.71 -0.12
C LEU A 100 1.86 3.14 -0.88
N ASN A 101 1.98 1.93 -1.42
CA ASN A 101 0.88 1.22 -2.08
C ASN A 101 -0.25 0.88 -1.11
N TRP A 102 0.08 0.44 0.10
CA TRP A 102 -0.91 0.20 1.15
C TRP A 102 -1.63 1.50 1.55
N ILE A 103 -0.89 2.59 1.78
CA ILE A 103 -1.48 3.92 2.05
C ILE A 103 -2.42 4.33 0.92
N LYS A 104 -2.02 4.12 -0.34
CA LYS A 104 -2.84 4.44 -1.51
C LYS A 104 -4.12 3.60 -1.56
N GLN A 105 -4.04 2.31 -1.26
CA GLN A 105 -5.17 1.40 -1.31
C GLN A 105 -6.16 1.65 -0.18
N GLU A 106 -5.66 1.80 1.05
CA GLU A 106 -6.47 1.76 2.26
C GLU A 106 -6.89 3.14 2.80
N ILE A 107 -6.02 4.15 2.65
CA ILE A 107 -6.28 5.51 3.12
C ILE A 107 -6.63 6.43 1.95
N ASN A 108 -5.97 6.23 0.80
CA ASN A 108 -6.17 6.98 -0.45
C ASN A 108 -6.08 8.51 -0.29
N LEU A 109 -5.14 8.97 0.54
CA LEU A 109 -4.77 10.37 0.71
C LEU A 109 -3.30 10.58 0.33
N PRO A 110 -2.89 11.79 -0.08
CA PRO A 110 -1.50 12.07 -0.40
C PRO A 110 -0.62 11.95 0.85
N VAL A 111 0.54 11.30 0.70
CA VAL A 111 1.61 11.35 1.69
C VAL A 111 2.32 12.68 1.54
N ALA A 112 2.13 13.59 2.50
CA ALA A 112 2.65 14.95 2.42
C ALA A 112 4.14 15.00 2.76
N LEU A 113 4.56 14.22 3.76
CA LEU A 113 5.95 14.14 4.19
C LEU A 113 6.25 12.82 4.89
N ALA A 114 7.54 12.52 5.01
CA ALA A 114 8.07 11.50 5.89
C ALA A 114 9.15 12.09 6.81
N VAL A 115 9.17 11.64 8.06
CA VAL A 115 10.26 11.91 9.01
C VAL A 115 10.96 10.60 9.35
N VAL A 116 12.29 10.57 9.23
CA VAL A 116 13.11 9.41 9.58
C VAL A 116 13.95 9.69 10.82
N THR A 117 14.03 8.71 11.71
CA THR A 117 14.46 8.95 13.09
C THR A 117 15.98 8.88 13.30
N HIS A 118 16.70 8.05 12.55
CA HIS A 118 18.16 7.98 12.55
C HIS A 118 18.73 7.26 11.33
N ALA A 119 20.04 7.36 11.12
CA ALA A 119 20.74 6.80 9.96
C ALA A 119 21.12 5.32 10.15
N HIS A 120 20.12 4.45 10.27
CA HIS A 120 20.27 3.00 10.08
C HIS A 120 19.29 2.51 9.02
N GLN A 121 19.60 1.36 8.40
CA GLN A 121 18.84 0.81 7.28
C GLN A 121 17.37 0.56 7.62
N ASP A 122 17.06 0.18 8.86
CA ASP A 122 15.69 -0.07 9.31
C ASP A 122 14.82 1.19 9.42
N LYS A 123 15.41 2.38 9.28
CA LYS A 123 14.71 3.68 9.32
C LYS A 123 14.91 4.54 8.07
N MET A 124 16.02 4.36 7.36
CA MET A 124 16.44 5.15 6.19
C MET A 124 16.80 4.29 4.96
N GLY A 125 16.57 2.97 5.00
CA GLY A 125 16.89 2.08 3.89
C GLY A 125 15.98 2.18 2.67
N GLY A 126 14.86 2.91 2.78
CA GLY A 126 13.88 3.08 1.70
C GLY A 126 13.70 4.52 1.21
N MET A 127 14.74 5.34 1.35
CA MET A 127 14.67 6.77 1.07
C MET A 127 14.48 7.08 -0.41
N ASP A 128 15.06 6.28 -1.31
CA ASP A 128 14.90 6.48 -2.76
C ASP A 128 13.45 6.24 -3.20
N ALA A 129 12.75 5.27 -2.60
CA ALA A 129 11.32 5.07 -2.87
C ALA A 129 10.47 6.30 -2.48
N LEU A 130 10.78 6.95 -1.36
CA LEU A 130 10.09 8.17 -0.94
C LEU A 130 10.40 9.34 -1.89
N HIS A 131 11.66 9.49 -2.29
CA HIS A 131 12.08 10.55 -3.21
C HIS A 131 11.48 10.37 -4.61
N ALA A 132 11.46 9.13 -5.11
CA ALA A 132 10.84 8.78 -6.38
C ALA A 132 9.32 9.04 -6.39
N ALA A 133 8.66 8.88 -5.24
CA ALA A 133 7.25 9.24 -5.06
C ALA A 133 7.01 10.76 -4.89
N GLY A 134 8.06 11.59 -4.88
CA GLY A 134 7.96 13.03 -4.70
C GLY A 134 7.57 13.46 -3.28
N ILE A 135 7.82 12.61 -2.27
CA ILE A 135 7.47 12.88 -0.87
C ILE A 135 8.58 13.69 -0.22
N ALA A 136 8.22 14.79 0.45
CA ALA A 136 9.18 15.60 1.21
C ALA A 136 9.72 14.81 2.41
N THR A 137 11.04 14.71 2.54
CA THR A 137 11.68 13.92 3.60
C THR A 137 12.44 14.80 4.59
N TYR A 138 12.31 14.49 5.88
CA TYR A 138 12.94 15.20 6.99
C TYR A 138 13.68 14.24 7.91
N ALA A 139 14.85 14.67 8.40
CA ALA A 139 15.58 13.95 9.44
C ALA A 139 16.33 14.95 10.35
N ASN A 140 16.89 14.47 11.46
CA ASN A 140 17.89 15.25 12.19
C ASN A 140 19.07 15.58 11.24
N ALA A 141 19.63 16.79 11.34
CA ALA A 141 20.81 17.21 10.57
C ALA A 141 21.98 16.21 10.72
N LEU A 142 22.18 15.66 11.93
CA LEU A 142 23.20 14.63 12.16
C LEU A 142 22.90 13.34 11.37
N SER A 143 21.64 12.91 11.29
CA SER A 143 21.25 11.74 10.50
C SER A 143 21.49 11.96 9.01
N ASN A 144 21.20 13.17 8.50
CA ASN A 144 21.51 13.54 7.11
C ASN A 144 23.02 13.51 6.82
N GLN A 145 23.86 13.87 7.78
CA GLN A 145 25.32 13.78 7.66
C GLN A 145 25.82 12.32 7.68
N LEU A 146 25.21 11.47 8.50
CA LEU A 146 25.63 10.07 8.68
C LEU A 146 25.13 9.15 7.56
N ALA A 147 23.94 9.39 6.99
CA ALA A 147 23.33 8.49 6.02
C ALA A 147 24.26 8.11 4.84
N PRO A 148 24.97 9.04 4.17
CA PRO A 148 25.90 8.66 3.10
C PRO A 148 27.11 7.85 3.56
N GLN A 149 27.52 7.98 4.83
CA GLN A 149 28.63 7.21 5.42
C GLN A 149 28.21 5.76 5.68
N GLU A 150 26.93 5.55 5.97
CA GLU A 150 26.28 4.25 6.19
C GLU A 150 25.70 3.65 4.89
N GLY A 151 26.00 4.25 3.73
CA GLY A 151 25.55 3.76 2.42
C GLY A 151 24.07 4.01 2.10
N MET A 152 23.42 4.94 2.81
CA MET A 152 22.02 5.33 2.61
C MET A 152 21.88 6.73 2.02
N VAL A 153 20.68 7.02 1.51
CA VAL A 153 20.33 8.34 0.98
C VAL A 153 19.81 9.24 2.11
N ALA A 154 20.34 10.46 2.18
CA ALA A 154 19.94 11.44 3.18
C ALA A 154 18.51 11.99 2.91
N ALA A 155 17.85 12.51 3.94
CA ALA A 155 16.61 13.26 3.74
C ALA A 155 16.86 14.60 3.05
N GLN A 156 15.87 15.12 2.34
CA GLN A 156 15.96 16.38 1.60
C GLN A 156 16.03 17.61 2.52
N HIS A 157 15.50 17.49 3.73
CA HIS A 157 15.42 18.57 4.71
C HIS A 157 15.93 18.13 6.08
N SER A 158 16.43 19.09 6.86
CA SER A 158 16.76 18.88 8.27
C SER A 158 15.64 19.42 9.16
N LEU A 159 15.36 18.73 10.26
CA LEU A 159 14.51 19.24 11.35
C LEU A 159 15.26 20.38 12.05
N THR A 160 14.61 21.53 12.19
CA THR A 160 15.13 22.73 12.86
C THR A 160 14.25 23.09 14.05
#